data_AF-A0A4R4R5L6-F1
#
_entry.id   AF-A0A4R4R5L6-F1
#
_cell.length_a   1.000
_cell.length_b   1.000
_cell.length_c   1.000
_cell.angle_alpha   90.00
_cell.angle_beta   90.00
_cell.angle_gamma   90.00
#
_symmetry.space_group_name_H-M   'P 1'
#
loop_
_entity.id
_entity.type
_entity.pdbx_description
1 polymer ?
#
loop_
_entity_poly.entity_id
_entity_poly.type
_entity_poly.pdbx_seq_one_letter_code
_entity_poly.pdbx_strand_id
1 'polypeptide(L)'
;MSESLTDAELTVLGLVAERPRHGYDLEAVIEARGIRQWTSLAFSAIYYVLGRLESRALVSSTRPDGTAKGRRVYAATPAGVRVLADATRRALAELRPTHPSILAGLANSPALPGAEVVDALRAREAQVAERLAAIQAARAAQEPVADFVAAIFDYATTQLQAERAWIATTTANLEKNMATKSDIKRDRKDLYGPRAGSFQLVDVPELPFLMIDGKGDPNTSPSYQDAVTALYALSYALKFASKSQLGRDYVVAPLEGLWSADDPTVFVTRAKGDWRWTMLITQPEWITAAMVDEAIRLTATKKGLPAVDQVRFERYAEGLAVQVLHVGSYDDEGPVLVRLHHEFMPANGLTFNGPHHEIYLSDPRRTEPAKLRTILRQPVARS
;
A
#
# COMPACT_ATOMS: atom_id res chain seq x y z
N MET A 1 -3.22 -47.53 4.91
CA MET A 1 -3.74 -46.25 5.42
C MET A 1 -5.25 -46.31 5.27
N SER A 2 -6.03 -46.34 6.35
CA SER A 2 -7.49 -46.30 6.20
C SER A 2 -7.87 -44.93 5.64
N GLU A 3 -8.43 -44.90 4.43
CA GLU A 3 -8.86 -43.66 3.79
C GLU A 3 -9.83 -42.93 4.72
N SER A 4 -9.42 -41.77 5.22
CA SER A 4 -10.26 -40.90 6.04
C SER A 4 -11.48 -40.48 5.22
N LEU A 5 -12.63 -40.33 5.90
CA LEU A 5 -13.79 -39.76 5.25
C LEU A 5 -13.53 -38.29 4.94
N THR A 6 -13.93 -37.85 3.76
CA THR A 6 -14.09 -36.41 3.48
C THR A 6 -15.21 -35.84 4.35
N ASP A 7 -15.25 -34.51 4.55
CA ASP A 7 -16.31 -33.89 5.36
C ASP A 7 -17.71 -34.12 4.75
N ALA A 8 -17.80 -34.18 3.42
CA ALA A 8 -19.01 -34.58 2.69
C ALA A 8 -19.44 -36.03 2.98
N GLU A 9 -18.49 -36.97 2.98
CA GLU A 9 -18.74 -38.37 3.32
C GLU A 9 -19.16 -38.54 4.77
N LEU A 10 -18.50 -37.85 5.69
CA LEU A 10 -18.84 -37.86 7.11
C LEU A 10 -20.27 -37.36 7.33
N THR A 11 -20.64 -36.26 6.67
CA THR A 11 -21.98 -35.66 6.74
C THR A 11 -23.05 -36.62 6.21
N VAL A 12 -22.87 -37.16 5.00
CA VAL A 12 -23.85 -38.06 4.37
C VAL A 12 -23.98 -39.36 5.17
N LEU A 13 -22.86 -39.95 5.62
CA LEU A 13 -22.88 -41.18 6.43
C LEU A 13 -23.61 -40.96 7.76
N GLY A 14 -23.42 -39.81 8.41
CA GLY A 14 -24.16 -39.42 9.61
C GLY A 14 -25.67 -39.38 9.38
N LEU A 15 -26.12 -38.75 8.29
CA LEU A 15 -27.55 -38.62 7.99
C LEU A 15 -28.26 -39.96 7.71
N VAL A 16 -27.57 -40.90 7.06
CA VAL A 16 -28.12 -42.26 6.81
C VAL A 16 -27.96 -43.19 8.00
N ALA A 17 -27.03 -42.90 8.93
CA ALA A 17 -26.90 -43.61 10.20
C ALA A 17 -27.99 -43.19 11.20
N GLU A 18 -28.45 -41.94 11.18
CA GLU A 18 -29.61 -41.50 11.95
C GLU A 18 -30.88 -42.27 11.55
N ARG A 19 -31.10 -42.42 10.25
CA ARG A 19 -32.26 -43.11 9.69
C ARG A 19 -31.99 -43.53 8.24
N PRO A 20 -32.46 -44.71 7.78
CA PRO A 20 -32.44 -45.05 6.37
C PRO A 20 -33.21 -44.04 5.51
N ARG A 21 -32.60 -43.56 4.41
CA ARG A 21 -33.14 -42.46 3.59
C ARG A 21 -32.90 -42.68 2.09
N HIS A 22 -33.78 -42.15 1.24
CA HIS A 22 -33.49 -41.98 -0.19
C HIS A 22 -32.62 -40.72 -0.42
N GLY A 23 -31.95 -40.64 -1.56
CA GLY A 23 -31.14 -39.46 -1.93
C GLY A 23 -31.91 -38.13 -1.90
N TYR A 24 -33.15 -38.10 -2.40
CA TYR A 24 -34.03 -36.92 -2.29
C TYR A 24 -34.40 -36.55 -0.84
N ASP A 25 -34.54 -37.54 0.05
CA ASP A 25 -34.83 -37.25 1.46
C ASP A 25 -33.61 -36.66 2.16
N LEU A 26 -32.41 -37.06 1.74
CA LEU A 26 -31.16 -36.44 2.21
C LEU A 26 -31.08 -34.99 1.78
N GLU A 27 -31.42 -34.67 0.53
CA GLU A 27 -31.46 -33.28 0.06
C GLU A 27 -32.44 -32.44 0.88
N ALA A 28 -33.65 -32.94 1.12
CA ALA A 28 -34.65 -32.24 1.92
C ALA A 28 -34.16 -31.95 3.35
N VAL A 29 -33.43 -32.90 3.97
CA VAL A 29 -32.84 -32.71 5.31
C VAL A 29 -31.66 -31.75 5.29
N ILE A 30 -30.80 -31.81 4.27
CA ILE A 30 -29.66 -30.91 4.09
C ILE A 30 -30.14 -29.47 3.99
N GLU A 31 -31.20 -29.24 3.21
CA GLU A 31 -31.83 -27.93 3.05
C GLU A 31 -32.49 -27.49 4.37
N ALA A 32 -33.35 -28.33 4.95
CA ALA A 32 -34.11 -28.00 6.16
C ALA A 32 -33.23 -27.72 7.38
N ARG A 33 -32.10 -28.43 7.53
CA ARG A 33 -31.15 -28.22 8.63
C ARG A 33 -30.09 -27.16 8.32
N GLY A 34 -30.12 -26.56 7.13
CA GLY A 34 -29.11 -25.59 6.70
C GLY A 34 -27.69 -26.17 6.68
N ILE A 35 -27.52 -27.45 6.35
CA ILE A 35 -26.21 -28.12 6.36
C ILE A 35 -25.21 -27.41 5.43
N ARG A 36 -25.69 -26.87 4.30
CA ARG A 36 -24.89 -26.06 3.36
C ARG A 36 -24.42 -24.72 3.91
N GLN A 37 -24.85 -24.34 5.13
CA GLN A 37 -24.36 -23.15 5.80
C GLN A 37 -22.92 -23.33 6.31
N TRP A 38 -22.53 -24.56 6.67
CA TRP A 38 -21.27 -24.89 7.32
C TRP A 38 -20.48 -26.03 6.64
N THR A 39 -21.02 -26.68 5.61
CA THR A 39 -20.28 -27.62 4.77
C THR A 39 -20.57 -27.43 3.28
N SER A 40 -19.61 -27.77 2.42
CA SER A 40 -19.75 -27.72 0.97
C SER A 40 -20.27 -29.07 0.45
N LEU A 41 -21.57 -29.20 0.26
CA LEU A 41 -22.21 -30.41 -0.27
C LEU A 41 -23.26 -30.07 -1.34
N ALA A 42 -22.84 -30.09 -2.60
CA ALA A 42 -23.74 -29.91 -3.74
C ALA A 42 -24.70 -31.12 -3.91
N PHE A 43 -25.87 -30.89 -4.50
CA PHE A 43 -26.87 -31.95 -4.72
C PHE A 43 -26.30 -33.13 -5.51
N SER A 44 -25.57 -32.86 -6.59
CA SER A 44 -24.93 -33.90 -7.42
C SER A 44 -23.89 -34.71 -6.66
N ALA A 45 -23.27 -34.14 -5.62
CA ALA A 45 -22.29 -34.82 -4.79
C ALA A 45 -22.92 -35.86 -3.84
N ILE A 46 -24.20 -35.73 -3.48
CA ILE A 46 -24.87 -36.66 -2.55
C ILE A 46 -24.84 -38.09 -3.11
N TYR A 47 -25.27 -38.27 -4.36
CA TYR A 47 -25.31 -39.59 -4.99
C TYR A 47 -23.92 -40.16 -5.25
N TYR A 48 -22.96 -39.30 -5.61
CA TYR A 48 -21.56 -39.69 -5.77
C TYR A 48 -20.98 -40.19 -4.44
N VAL A 49 -21.22 -39.46 -3.34
CA VAL A 49 -20.80 -39.84 -1.99
C VAL A 49 -21.45 -41.14 -1.54
N LEU A 50 -22.76 -41.31 -1.75
CA LEU A 50 -23.46 -42.56 -1.45
C LEU A 50 -22.87 -43.76 -2.21
N GLY A 51 -22.54 -43.58 -3.49
CA GLY A 51 -21.88 -44.60 -4.30
C GLY A 51 -20.49 -44.97 -3.75
N ARG A 52 -19.68 -43.98 -3.35
CA ARG A 52 -18.38 -44.24 -2.70
C ARG A 52 -18.54 -44.99 -1.39
N LEU A 53 -19.43 -44.53 -0.50
CA LEU A 53 -19.67 -45.17 0.79
C LEU A 53 -20.18 -46.61 0.64
N GLU A 54 -21.01 -46.87 -0.36
CA GLU A 54 -21.48 -48.22 -0.69
C GLU A 54 -20.38 -49.12 -1.24
N SER A 55 -19.54 -48.61 -2.15
CA SER A 55 -18.38 -49.35 -2.69
C SER A 55 -17.39 -49.79 -1.60
N ARG A 56 -17.36 -49.05 -0.47
CA ARG A 56 -16.56 -49.32 0.72
C ARG A 56 -17.30 -50.16 1.77
N ALA A 57 -18.49 -50.65 1.46
CA ALA A 57 -19.38 -51.39 2.36
C ALA A 57 -19.74 -50.65 3.67
N LEU A 58 -19.67 -49.32 3.68
CA LEU A 58 -20.06 -48.48 4.82
C LEU A 58 -21.55 -48.15 4.80
N VAL A 59 -22.15 -48.17 3.62
CA VAL A 59 -23.58 -48.01 3.40
C VAL A 59 -24.07 -49.20 2.58
N SER A 60 -25.27 -49.68 2.86
CA SER A 60 -26.00 -50.61 1.99
C SER A 60 -27.19 -49.89 1.39
N SER A 61 -27.66 -50.34 0.23
CA SER A 61 -28.92 -49.90 -0.34
C SER A 61 -29.88 -51.05 -0.57
N THR A 62 -31.16 -50.78 -0.33
CA THR A 62 -32.25 -51.70 -0.63
C THR A 62 -33.27 -51.01 -1.54
N ARG A 63 -34.05 -51.81 -2.27
CA ARG A 63 -35.22 -51.33 -3.03
C ARG A 63 -36.45 -51.94 -2.37
N PRO A 64 -37.19 -51.18 -1.55
CA PRO A 64 -38.34 -51.70 -0.82
C PRO A 64 -39.36 -52.41 -1.72
N ASP A 65 -39.53 -51.92 -2.95
CA ASP A 65 -40.51 -52.44 -3.91
C ASP A 65 -39.98 -53.62 -4.76
N GLY A 66 -38.71 -54.02 -4.62
CA GLY A 66 -38.08 -55.10 -5.39
C GLY A 66 -37.94 -54.88 -6.90
N THR A 67 -38.52 -53.80 -7.45
CA THR A 67 -38.48 -53.49 -8.88
C THR A 67 -37.19 -52.78 -9.29
N ALA A 68 -36.73 -53.01 -10.53
CA ALA A 68 -35.56 -52.33 -11.11
C ALA A 68 -35.72 -50.78 -11.17
N LYS A 69 -36.97 -50.28 -11.12
CA LYS A 69 -37.31 -48.84 -11.07
C LYS A 69 -37.56 -48.30 -9.66
N GLY A 70 -37.57 -49.15 -8.62
CA GLY A 70 -37.83 -48.76 -7.24
C GLY A 70 -36.73 -47.85 -6.68
N ARG A 71 -37.12 -46.87 -5.86
CA ARG A 71 -36.23 -45.90 -5.22
C ARG A 71 -35.26 -46.60 -4.25
N ARG A 72 -33.96 -46.27 -4.32
CA ARG A 72 -32.93 -46.88 -3.45
C ARG A 72 -32.92 -46.20 -2.09
N VAL A 73 -33.19 -46.96 -1.04
CA VAL A 73 -33.08 -46.50 0.35
C VAL A 73 -31.71 -46.92 0.87
N TYR A 74 -30.95 -45.97 1.40
CA TYR A 74 -29.60 -46.18 1.90
C TYR A 74 -29.61 -46.25 3.43
N ALA A 75 -28.86 -47.20 3.98
CA ALA A 75 -28.69 -47.38 5.42
C ALA A 75 -27.21 -47.60 5.76
N ALA A 76 -26.75 -47.06 6.90
CA ALA A 76 -25.39 -47.34 7.37
C ALA A 76 -25.25 -48.82 7.77
N THR A 77 -24.13 -49.45 7.39
CA THR A 77 -23.79 -50.81 7.86
C THR A 77 -23.17 -50.76 9.27
N PRO A 78 -23.05 -51.89 9.99
CA PRO A 78 -22.31 -51.92 11.26
C PRO A 78 -20.86 -51.44 11.12
N ALA A 79 -20.22 -51.68 9.96
CA ALA A 79 -18.90 -51.14 9.66
C ALA A 79 -18.95 -49.62 9.45
N GLY A 80 -19.96 -49.13 8.72
CA GLY A 80 -20.22 -47.70 8.52
C GLY A 80 -20.39 -46.93 9.84
N VAL A 81 -21.17 -47.47 10.78
CA VAL A 81 -21.38 -46.84 12.09
C VAL A 81 -20.07 -46.73 12.89
N ARG A 82 -19.20 -47.74 12.86
CA ARG A 82 -17.87 -47.67 13.51
C ARG A 82 -16.98 -46.62 12.85
N VAL A 83 -16.92 -46.62 11.52
CA VAL A 83 -16.12 -45.63 10.77
C VAL A 83 -16.64 -44.22 10.98
N LEU A 84 -17.95 -44.02 11.07
CA LEU A 84 -18.58 -42.76 11.43
C LEU A 84 -18.09 -42.27 12.79
N ALA A 85 -18.14 -43.12 13.82
CA ALA A 85 -17.70 -42.76 15.16
C ALA A 85 -16.21 -42.34 15.21
N ASP A 86 -15.34 -43.11 14.54
CA ASP A 86 -13.91 -42.81 14.48
C ASP A 86 -13.61 -41.54 13.68
N ALA A 87 -14.30 -41.34 12.55
CA ALA A 87 -14.15 -40.15 11.73
C ALA A 87 -14.65 -38.88 12.45
N THR A 88 -15.79 -38.95 13.16
CA THR A 88 -16.29 -37.85 14.00
C THR A 88 -15.28 -37.50 15.10
N ARG A 89 -14.71 -38.49 15.80
CA ARG A 89 -13.71 -38.25 16.85
C ARG A 89 -12.48 -37.52 16.31
N ARG A 90 -11.97 -37.95 15.15
CA ARG A 90 -10.84 -37.30 14.49
C ARG A 90 -11.17 -35.88 14.02
N ALA A 91 -12.34 -35.68 13.41
CA ALA A 91 -12.77 -34.35 12.96
C ALA A 91 -12.88 -33.33 14.12
N LEU A 92 -13.21 -33.79 15.33
CA LEU A 92 -13.27 -32.96 16.53
C LEU A 92 -11.88 -32.74 17.19
N ALA A 93 -10.97 -33.71 17.12
CA ALA A 93 -9.70 -33.69 17.84
C ALA A 93 -8.51 -33.20 17.02
N GLU A 94 -8.51 -33.41 15.70
CA GLU A 94 -7.38 -33.14 14.83
C GLU A 94 -7.53 -31.77 14.15
N LEU A 95 -6.54 -30.90 14.34
CA LEU A 95 -6.47 -29.60 13.65
C LEU A 95 -6.18 -29.82 12.16
N ARG A 96 -7.13 -29.44 11.31
CA ARG A 96 -6.96 -29.37 9.85
C ARG A 96 -7.01 -27.89 9.41
N PRO A 97 -5.85 -27.26 9.11
CA PRO A 97 -5.82 -25.86 8.71
C PRO A 97 -6.62 -25.61 7.43
N THR A 98 -7.47 -24.58 7.44
CA THR A 98 -8.08 -24.03 6.23
C THR A 98 -7.27 -22.80 5.82
N HIS A 99 -6.91 -22.69 4.54
CA HIS A 99 -6.17 -21.54 4.00
C HIS A 99 -7.11 -20.67 3.14
N PRO A 100 -7.60 -19.53 3.67
CA PRO A 100 -8.48 -18.64 2.92
C PRO A 100 -7.77 -18.02 1.70
N SER A 101 -8.43 -18.03 0.55
CA SER A 101 -7.89 -17.48 -0.71
C SER A 101 -7.54 -15.99 -0.63
N ILE A 102 -8.21 -15.24 0.25
CA ILE A 102 -7.90 -13.82 0.51
C ILE A 102 -6.45 -13.61 0.93
N LEU A 103 -5.81 -14.55 1.65
CA LEU A 103 -4.41 -14.41 2.05
C LEU A 103 -3.48 -14.47 0.84
N ALA A 104 -3.79 -15.33 -0.14
CA ALA A 104 -3.07 -15.36 -1.41
C ALA A 104 -3.32 -14.10 -2.23
N GLY A 105 -4.56 -13.58 -2.22
CA GLY A 105 -4.90 -12.29 -2.84
C GLY A 105 -4.09 -11.13 -2.25
N LEU A 106 -3.97 -11.06 -0.92
CA LEU A 106 -3.15 -10.06 -0.23
C LEU A 106 -1.66 -10.19 -0.56
N ALA A 107 -1.13 -11.41 -0.56
CA ALA A 107 0.28 -11.67 -0.87
C ALA A 107 0.66 -11.15 -2.27
N ASN A 108 -0.29 -11.12 -3.20
CA ASN A 108 -0.11 -10.63 -4.57
C ASN A 108 -0.70 -9.23 -4.81
N SER A 109 -1.21 -8.56 -3.76
CA SER A 109 -1.79 -7.22 -3.86
C SER A 109 -0.85 -6.12 -4.40
N PRO A 110 0.50 -6.20 -4.29
CA PRO A 110 1.38 -5.24 -4.97
C PRO A 110 1.24 -5.19 -6.49
N ALA A 111 0.57 -6.17 -7.11
CA ALA A 111 0.26 -6.17 -8.54
C ALA A 111 -0.93 -5.27 -8.92
N LEU A 112 -1.65 -4.69 -7.95
CA LEU A 112 -2.83 -3.84 -8.18
C LEU A 112 -2.62 -2.43 -7.59
N PRO A 113 -3.28 -1.39 -8.15
CA PRO A 113 -3.39 -0.10 -7.50
C PRO A 113 -4.03 -0.23 -6.11
N GLY A 114 -3.52 0.51 -5.12
CA GLY A 114 -4.00 0.39 -3.73
C GLY A 114 -5.51 0.65 -3.57
N ALA A 115 -6.09 1.52 -4.40
CA ALA A 115 -7.53 1.79 -4.40
C ALA A 115 -8.34 0.54 -4.81
N GLU A 116 -7.87 -0.20 -5.81
CA GLU A 116 -8.53 -1.45 -6.24
C GLU A 116 -8.45 -2.54 -5.17
N VAL A 117 -7.35 -2.60 -4.42
CA VAL A 117 -7.21 -3.51 -3.28
C VAL A 117 -8.24 -3.18 -2.19
N VAL A 118 -8.40 -1.89 -1.87
CA VAL A 118 -9.39 -1.41 -0.89
C VAL A 118 -10.82 -1.73 -1.35
N ASP A 119 -11.14 -1.49 -2.62
CA ASP A 119 -12.48 -1.76 -3.18
C ASP A 119 -12.79 -3.26 -3.21
N ALA A 120 -11.81 -4.11 -3.53
CA ALA A 120 -11.96 -5.57 -3.48
C ALA A 120 -12.21 -6.07 -2.04
N LEU A 121 -11.52 -5.51 -1.05
CA LEU A 121 -11.74 -5.84 0.36
C LEU A 121 -13.13 -5.43 0.83
N ARG A 122 -13.62 -4.25 0.44
CA ARG A 122 -15.00 -3.80 0.73
C ARG A 122 -16.05 -4.71 0.09
N ALA A 123 -15.85 -5.08 -1.17
CA ALA A 123 -16.76 -6.00 -1.85
C ALA A 123 -16.81 -7.35 -1.13
N ARG A 124 -15.67 -7.84 -0.65
CA ARG A 124 -15.62 -9.06 0.18
C ARG A 124 -16.30 -8.87 1.53
N GLU A 125 -16.11 -7.74 2.21
CA GLU A 125 -16.80 -7.45 3.47
C GLU A 125 -18.33 -7.54 3.32
N ALA A 126 -18.86 -6.97 2.22
CA ALA A 126 -20.29 -7.02 1.92
C ALA A 126 -20.78 -8.46 1.73
N GLN A 127 -20.04 -9.30 1.00
CA GLN A 127 -20.36 -10.72 0.82
C GLN A 127 -20.31 -11.51 2.14
N VAL A 128 -19.32 -11.22 2.99
CA VAL A 128 -19.21 -11.82 4.34
C VAL A 128 -20.41 -11.42 5.21
N ALA A 129 -20.83 -10.16 5.14
CA ALA A 129 -21.99 -9.67 5.88
C ALA A 129 -23.31 -10.31 5.41
N GLU A 130 -23.50 -10.44 4.09
CA GLU A 130 -24.65 -11.15 3.51
C GLU A 130 -24.67 -12.62 3.96
N ARG A 131 -23.52 -13.29 3.90
CA ARG A 131 -23.40 -14.68 4.34
C ARG A 131 -23.69 -14.83 5.82
N LEU A 132 -23.17 -13.94 6.67
CA LEU A 132 -23.43 -13.94 8.11
C LEU A 132 -24.94 -13.82 8.40
N ALA A 133 -25.63 -12.90 7.73
CA ALA A 133 -27.07 -12.71 7.88
C ALA A 133 -27.87 -13.96 7.44
N ALA A 134 -27.47 -14.61 6.35
CA ALA A 134 -28.11 -15.85 5.88
C ALA A 134 -27.98 -17.00 6.90
N ILE A 135 -26.79 -17.17 7.50
CA ILE A 135 -26.56 -18.21 8.52
C ILE A 135 -27.39 -17.92 9.78
N GLN A 136 -27.44 -16.66 10.21
CA GLN A 136 -28.23 -16.23 11.37
C GLN A 136 -29.74 -16.47 11.14
N ALA A 137 -30.26 -16.14 9.96
CA ALA A 137 -31.64 -16.41 9.59
C ALA A 137 -31.96 -17.91 9.55
N ALA A 138 -31.03 -18.72 9.00
CA ALA A 138 -31.18 -20.18 8.95
C ALA A 138 -31.21 -20.83 10.35
N ARG A 139 -30.45 -20.31 11.31
CA ARG A 139 -30.53 -20.73 12.72
C ARG A 139 -31.87 -20.35 13.34
N ALA A 140 -32.27 -19.08 13.20
CA ALA A 140 -33.50 -18.56 13.79
C ALA A 140 -34.74 -19.32 13.31
N ALA A 141 -34.77 -19.73 12.03
CA ALA A 141 -35.87 -20.52 11.47
C ALA A 141 -36.00 -21.94 12.04
N GLN A 142 -34.98 -22.44 12.75
CA GLN A 142 -34.94 -23.79 13.31
C GLN A 142 -35.11 -23.82 14.83
N GLU A 143 -35.23 -22.67 15.50
CA GLU A 143 -35.32 -22.65 16.96
C GLU A 143 -36.63 -23.26 17.49
N PRO A 144 -36.58 -24.02 18.60
CA PRO A 144 -35.38 -24.38 19.37
C PRO A 144 -34.57 -25.52 18.73
N VAL A 145 -33.23 -25.41 18.77
CA VAL A 145 -32.29 -26.44 18.28
C VAL A 145 -31.51 -27.07 19.43
N ALA A 146 -30.99 -28.28 19.22
CA ALA A 146 -30.10 -28.94 20.18
C ALA A 146 -28.76 -28.19 20.33
N ASP A 147 -28.13 -28.27 21.50
CA ASP A 147 -26.90 -27.54 21.84
C ASP A 147 -25.77 -27.76 20.82
N PHE A 148 -25.57 -28.99 20.36
CA PHE A 148 -24.52 -29.28 19.37
C PHE A 148 -24.82 -28.64 18.00
N VAL A 149 -26.09 -28.44 17.64
CA VAL A 149 -26.49 -27.74 16.41
C VAL A 149 -26.25 -26.24 16.58
N ALA A 150 -26.63 -25.67 17.73
CA ALA A 150 -26.32 -24.27 18.06
C ALA A 150 -24.81 -24.00 17.95
N ALA A 151 -23.97 -24.88 18.50
CA ALA A 151 -22.51 -24.76 18.44
C ALA A 151 -21.94 -24.74 17.00
N ILE A 152 -22.56 -25.46 16.06
CA ILE A 152 -22.16 -25.43 14.63
C ILE A 152 -22.43 -24.04 14.04
N PHE A 153 -23.62 -23.50 14.28
CA PHE A 153 -23.97 -22.15 13.82
C PHE A 153 -23.07 -21.09 14.48
N ASP A 154 -22.84 -21.19 15.78
CA ASP A 154 -21.98 -20.28 16.54
C ASP A 154 -20.55 -20.25 15.99
N TYR A 155 -19.97 -21.43 15.68
CA TYR A 155 -18.65 -21.52 15.07
C TYR A 155 -18.61 -20.80 13.72
N ALA A 156 -19.56 -21.09 12.83
CA ALA A 156 -19.62 -20.49 11.50
C ALA A 156 -19.79 -18.96 11.55
N THR A 157 -20.68 -18.46 12.42
CA THR A 157 -20.88 -17.01 12.58
C THR A 157 -19.66 -16.34 13.20
N THR A 158 -19.00 -16.98 14.17
CA THR A 158 -17.79 -16.43 14.82
C THR A 158 -16.65 -16.27 13.82
N GLN A 159 -16.42 -17.25 12.94
CA GLN A 159 -15.40 -17.16 11.89
C GLN A 159 -15.66 -15.98 10.93
N LEU A 160 -16.91 -15.83 10.45
CA LEU A 160 -17.28 -14.73 9.55
C LEU A 160 -17.19 -13.35 10.22
N GLN A 161 -17.58 -13.27 11.50
CA GLN A 161 -17.45 -12.03 12.28
C GLN A 161 -15.98 -11.64 12.47
N ALA A 162 -15.12 -12.61 12.77
CA ALA A 162 -13.68 -12.37 12.90
C ALA A 162 -13.07 -11.91 11.57
N GLU A 163 -13.40 -12.57 10.46
CA GLU A 163 -12.94 -12.16 9.13
C GLU A 163 -13.42 -10.74 8.79
N ARG A 164 -14.71 -10.43 9.02
CA ARG A 164 -15.24 -9.09 8.77
C ARG A 164 -14.53 -8.01 9.58
N ALA A 165 -14.33 -8.23 10.88
CA ALA A 165 -13.61 -7.29 11.74
C ALA A 165 -12.16 -7.08 11.28
N TRP A 166 -11.50 -8.15 10.83
CA TRP A 166 -10.17 -8.10 10.26
C TRP A 166 -10.15 -7.33 8.92
N ILE A 167 -11.12 -7.55 8.03
CA ILE A 167 -11.25 -6.81 6.76
C ILE A 167 -11.42 -5.31 7.04
N ALA A 168 -12.32 -4.93 7.94
CA ALA A 168 -12.59 -3.53 8.29
C ALA A 168 -11.31 -2.84 8.82
N THR A 169 -10.59 -3.50 9.73
CA THR A 169 -9.34 -2.98 10.30
C THR A 169 -8.25 -2.85 9.23
N THR A 170 -8.09 -3.86 8.38
CA THR A 170 -7.06 -3.89 7.32
C THR A 170 -7.32 -2.81 6.29
N THR A 171 -8.58 -2.65 5.87
CA THR A 171 -9.01 -1.63 4.92
C THR A 171 -8.70 -0.23 5.46
N ALA A 172 -9.10 0.07 6.69
CA ALA A 172 -8.83 1.36 7.32
C ALA A 172 -7.32 1.67 7.39
N ASN A 173 -6.48 0.67 7.67
CA ASN A 173 -5.02 0.84 7.69
C ASN A 173 -4.45 1.09 6.29
N LEU A 174 -4.92 0.38 5.27
CA LEU A 174 -4.50 0.60 3.89
C LEU A 174 -4.88 1.99 3.40
N GLU A 175 -6.10 2.43 3.67
CA GLU A 175 -6.56 3.78 3.33
C GLU A 175 -5.75 4.85 4.04
N LYS A 176 -5.47 4.68 5.33
CA LYS A 176 -4.58 5.57 6.08
C LYS A 176 -3.19 5.63 5.44
N ASN A 177 -2.63 4.49 5.04
CA ASN A 177 -1.31 4.41 4.41
C ASN A 177 -1.29 5.06 3.01
N MET A 178 -2.36 4.92 2.23
CA MET A 178 -2.53 5.62 0.94
C MET A 178 -2.71 7.12 1.12
N ALA A 179 -3.44 7.53 2.16
CA ALA A 179 -3.57 8.92 2.58
C ALA A 179 -2.27 9.46 3.23
N THR A 180 -1.25 8.63 3.43
CA THR A 180 0.01 9.05 4.07
C THR A 180 0.87 9.82 3.07
N LYS A 181 0.60 11.12 3.01
CA LYS A 181 1.48 12.23 2.63
C LYS A 181 2.78 11.80 1.92
N SER A 182 2.87 12.02 0.60
CA SER A 182 4.12 11.84 -0.13
C SER A 182 5.20 12.75 0.45
N ASP A 183 6.43 12.25 0.55
CA ASP A 183 7.56 13.01 1.10
C ASP A 183 8.78 12.69 0.26
N ILE A 184 9.19 13.64 -0.59
CA ILE A 184 10.31 13.44 -1.52
C ILE A 184 11.60 13.03 -0.79
N LYS A 185 11.80 13.47 0.47
CA LYS A 185 12.99 13.09 1.24
C LYS A 185 12.99 11.62 1.66
N ARG A 186 11.79 11.07 1.88
CA ARG A 186 11.60 9.64 2.19
C ARG A 186 11.62 8.81 0.91
N ASP A 187 10.98 9.32 -0.14
CA ASP A 187 10.74 8.60 -1.37
C ASP A 187 12.02 8.58 -2.27
N ARG A 188 12.88 9.60 -2.17
CA ARG A 188 14.18 9.73 -2.86
C ARG A 188 15.35 9.90 -1.89
N LYS A 189 15.56 8.92 -1.01
CA LYS A 189 16.69 8.90 -0.07
C LYS A 189 18.06 8.95 -0.76
N ASP A 190 18.14 8.46 -1.99
CA ASP A 190 19.32 8.58 -2.86
C ASP A 190 19.69 10.05 -3.13
N LEU A 191 18.70 10.94 -3.27
CA LEU A 191 18.92 12.36 -3.53
C LEU A 191 18.98 13.21 -2.25
N TYR A 192 18.18 12.86 -1.24
CA TYR A 192 17.98 13.69 -0.04
C TYR A 192 18.62 13.13 1.24
N GLY A 193 19.33 12.01 1.15
CA GLY A 193 19.95 11.32 2.30
C GLY A 193 21.44 10.96 2.16
N PRO A 194 22.31 11.78 1.52
CA PRO A 194 23.74 11.46 1.48
C PRO A 194 24.37 11.45 2.88
N ARG A 195 25.49 10.74 3.00
CA ARG A 195 26.26 10.68 4.25
C ARG A 195 27.25 11.84 4.34
N ALA A 196 27.48 12.32 5.56
CA ALA A 196 28.52 13.32 5.79
C ALA A 196 29.91 12.73 5.53
N GLY A 197 30.81 13.55 4.97
CA GLY A 197 32.22 13.18 4.76
C GLY A 197 32.51 12.23 3.59
N SER A 198 31.49 11.74 2.87
CA SER A 198 31.65 10.84 1.72
C SER A 198 30.96 11.41 0.49
N PHE A 199 31.75 11.62 -0.57
CA PHE A 199 31.23 11.96 -1.89
C PHE A 199 30.54 10.76 -2.53
N GLN A 200 29.38 11.02 -3.15
CA GLN A 200 28.54 9.99 -3.77
C GLN A 200 28.18 10.44 -5.17
N LEU A 201 28.44 9.59 -6.18
CA LEU A 201 27.84 9.79 -7.50
C LEU A 201 26.36 9.44 -7.44
N VAL A 202 25.55 10.30 -8.04
CA VAL A 202 24.10 10.13 -8.19
C VAL A 202 23.69 10.49 -9.60
N ASP A 203 22.64 9.85 -10.09
CA ASP A 203 21.96 10.23 -11.32
C ASP A 203 20.62 10.87 -10.95
N VAL A 204 20.52 12.17 -11.19
CA VAL A 204 19.35 12.97 -10.82
C VAL A 204 18.41 13.01 -12.02
N PRO A 205 17.25 12.34 -11.96
CA PRO A 205 16.32 12.36 -13.08
C PRO A 205 15.72 13.75 -13.26
N GLU A 206 15.06 13.94 -14.39
CA GLU A 206 14.30 15.15 -14.64
C GLU A 206 13.15 15.27 -13.64
N LEU A 207 13.15 16.34 -12.84
CA LEU A 207 12.12 16.62 -11.84
C LEU A 207 11.41 17.96 -12.11
N PRO A 208 10.12 18.09 -11.79
CA PRO A 208 9.42 19.36 -11.90
C PRO A 208 9.69 20.26 -10.69
N PHE A 209 9.95 21.54 -10.95
CA PHE A 209 10.24 22.54 -9.92
C PHE A 209 9.47 23.83 -10.18
N LEU A 210 9.06 24.47 -9.08
CA LEU A 210 8.89 25.93 -9.10
C LEU A 210 10.28 26.54 -9.02
N MET A 211 10.58 27.49 -9.90
CA MET A 211 11.89 28.14 -10.01
C MET A 211 11.72 29.66 -10.06
N ILE A 212 12.71 30.38 -9.54
CA ILE A 212 12.82 31.84 -9.69
C ILE A 212 14.28 32.25 -9.74
N ASP A 213 14.61 33.06 -10.72
CA ASP A 213 15.98 33.51 -10.98
C ASP A 213 16.25 34.85 -10.29
N GLY A 214 17.50 35.09 -9.91
CA GLY A 214 17.94 36.33 -9.29
C GLY A 214 19.44 36.54 -9.33
N LYS A 215 19.86 37.71 -8.83
CA LYS A 215 21.27 38.11 -8.72
C LYS A 215 21.51 38.77 -7.36
N GLY A 216 22.73 38.62 -6.85
CA GLY A 216 23.25 39.35 -5.70
C GLY A 216 23.29 38.54 -4.42
N ASP A 217 23.82 39.16 -3.36
CA ASP A 217 24.09 38.47 -2.09
C ASP A 217 22.77 38.07 -1.40
N PRO A 218 22.55 36.76 -1.14
CA PRO A 218 21.33 36.27 -0.49
C PRO A 218 21.14 36.81 0.94
N ASN A 219 22.20 37.29 1.58
CA ASN A 219 22.13 37.81 2.95
C ASN A 219 21.61 39.25 3.03
N THR A 220 21.70 40.01 1.94
CA THR A 220 21.39 41.45 1.94
C THR A 220 20.34 41.85 0.91
N SER A 221 20.09 41.03 -0.11
CA SER A 221 19.16 41.37 -1.19
C SER A 221 17.69 41.16 -0.81
N PRO A 222 16.85 42.21 -0.86
CA PRO A 222 15.40 42.05 -0.72
C PRO A 222 14.80 41.11 -1.79
N SER A 223 15.36 41.12 -3.01
CA SER A 223 14.87 40.26 -4.10
C SER A 223 15.00 38.77 -3.79
N TYR A 224 16.02 38.37 -3.02
CA TYR A 224 16.18 36.99 -2.55
C TYR A 224 15.09 36.60 -1.55
N GLN A 225 14.81 37.48 -0.59
CA GLN A 225 13.75 37.25 0.41
C GLN A 225 12.36 37.16 -0.25
N ASP A 226 12.09 38.03 -1.21
CA ASP A 226 10.84 38.03 -1.98
C ASP A 226 10.69 36.74 -2.79
N ALA A 227 11.77 36.29 -3.43
CA ALA A 227 11.80 35.06 -4.21
C ALA A 227 11.50 33.81 -3.36
N VAL A 228 12.21 33.63 -2.24
CA VAL A 228 11.98 32.52 -1.30
C VAL A 228 10.55 32.56 -0.74
N THR A 229 10.06 33.75 -0.40
CA THR A 229 8.68 33.95 0.09
C THR A 229 7.65 33.53 -0.96
N ALA A 230 7.85 33.91 -2.22
CA ALA A 230 6.97 33.53 -3.33
C ALA A 230 6.95 32.00 -3.56
N LEU A 231 8.13 31.35 -3.60
CA LEU A 231 8.24 29.90 -3.78
C LEU A 231 7.50 29.12 -2.69
N TYR A 232 7.68 29.49 -1.42
CA TYR A 232 6.97 28.83 -0.33
C TYR A 232 5.47 29.11 -0.38
N ALA A 233 5.06 30.35 -0.67
CA ALA A 233 3.65 30.69 -0.77
C ALA A 233 2.93 29.84 -1.83
N LEU A 234 3.53 29.69 -3.02
CA LEU A 234 3.00 28.85 -4.09
C LEU A 234 3.05 27.36 -3.76
N SER A 235 4.16 26.87 -3.20
CA SER A 235 4.29 25.45 -2.80
C SER A 235 3.22 25.04 -1.78
N TYR A 236 2.91 25.90 -0.81
CA TYR A 236 1.83 25.66 0.14
C TYR A 236 0.44 25.79 -0.50
N ALA A 237 0.22 26.76 -1.40
CA ALA A 237 -1.04 26.88 -2.13
C ALA A 237 -1.34 25.62 -2.95
N LEU A 238 -0.35 25.12 -3.69
CA LEU A 238 -0.42 23.88 -4.46
C LEU A 238 -0.66 22.66 -3.58
N LYS A 239 0.03 22.57 -2.43
CA LYS A 239 -0.19 21.49 -1.46
C LYS A 239 -1.64 21.44 -0.98
N PHE A 240 -2.21 22.58 -0.60
CA PHE A 240 -3.59 22.63 -0.13
C PHE A 240 -4.58 22.34 -1.26
N ALA A 241 -4.36 22.88 -2.46
CA ALA A 241 -5.18 22.59 -3.63
C ALA A 241 -5.14 21.10 -4.00
N SER A 242 -3.96 20.48 -4.05
CA SER A 242 -3.78 19.04 -4.31
C SER A 242 -4.52 18.19 -3.28
N LYS A 243 -4.42 18.55 -1.99
CA LYS A 243 -5.13 17.84 -0.93
C LYS A 243 -6.64 17.94 -1.08
N SER A 244 -7.17 19.13 -1.36
CA SER A 244 -8.62 19.35 -1.43
C SER A 244 -9.25 18.87 -2.74
N GLN A 245 -8.56 19.02 -3.87
CA GLN A 245 -9.11 18.74 -5.20
C GLN A 245 -8.78 17.32 -5.68
N LEU A 246 -7.62 16.78 -5.31
CA LEU A 246 -7.14 15.48 -5.79
C LEU A 246 -7.10 14.41 -4.70
N GLY A 247 -7.35 14.76 -3.43
CA GLY A 247 -7.17 13.84 -2.30
C GLY A 247 -5.72 13.42 -2.05
N ARG A 248 -4.74 14.10 -2.67
CA ARG A 248 -3.31 13.77 -2.58
C ARG A 248 -2.58 14.80 -1.73
N ASP A 249 -2.11 14.41 -0.55
CA ASP A 249 -1.30 15.24 0.35
C ASP A 249 0.20 14.97 0.13
N TYR A 250 1.04 15.99 0.33
CA TYR A 250 2.50 15.86 0.24
C TYR A 250 3.23 16.83 1.18
N VAL A 251 4.48 16.52 1.54
CA VAL A 251 5.39 17.43 2.28
C VAL A 251 5.99 18.41 1.27
N VAL A 252 5.91 19.72 1.55
CA VAL A 252 6.65 20.72 0.76
C VAL A 252 8.15 20.38 0.85
N ALA A 253 8.80 20.26 -0.30
CA ALA A 253 10.21 19.90 -0.39
C ALA A 253 11.10 20.98 0.25
N PRO A 254 12.36 20.64 0.60
CA PRO A 254 13.37 21.63 0.94
C PRO A 254 13.49 22.73 -0.11
N LEU A 255 13.91 23.92 0.32
CA LEU A 255 14.43 24.92 -0.61
C LEU A 255 15.74 24.38 -1.19
N GLU A 256 15.92 24.56 -2.49
CA GLU A 256 17.15 24.25 -3.21
C GLU A 256 17.61 25.51 -3.95
N GLY A 257 18.90 25.57 -4.26
CA GLY A 257 19.54 26.72 -4.90
C GLY A 257 20.58 26.29 -5.92
N LEU A 258 20.43 26.75 -7.15
CA LEU A 258 21.46 26.66 -8.19
C LEU A 258 22.28 27.94 -8.17
N TRP A 259 23.59 27.81 -8.02
CA TRP A 259 24.54 28.91 -7.89
C TRP A 259 25.50 28.90 -9.07
N SER A 260 25.58 30.04 -9.74
CA SER A 260 26.46 30.26 -10.88
C SER A 260 27.09 31.64 -10.83
N ALA A 261 28.21 31.78 -11.55
CA ALA A 261 28.85 33.05 -11.77
C ALA A 261 29.45 33.08 -13.17
N ASP A 262 29.49 34.26 -13.77
CA ASP A 262 30.08 34.47 -15.09
C ASP A 262 31.62 34.29 -15.05
N ASP A 263 32.24 34.49 -13.87
CA ASP A 263 33.65 34.19 -13.58
C ASP A 263 33.76 33.17 -12.43
N PRO A 264 34.31 31.96 -12.65
CA PRO A 264 34.49 30.95 -11.61
C PRO A 264 35.36 31.38 -10.42
N THR A 265 36.21 32.40 -10.59
CA THR A 265 37.09 32.89 -9.51
C THR A 265 36.32 33.58 -8.37
N VAL A 266 35.06 33.99 -8.58
CA VAL A 266 34.26 34.66 -7.55
C VAL A 266 33.86 33.75 -6.39
N PHE A 267 33.86 32.43 -6.58
CA PHE A 267 33.63 31.45 -5.51
C PHE A 267 34.85 31.35 -4.57
N VAL A 268 36.04 31.71 -5.05
CA VAL A 268 37.28 31.78 -4.26
C VAL A 268 37.40 33.13 -3.54
N THR A 269 37.03 34.23 -4.21
CA THR A 269 37.14 35.59 -3.65
C THR A 269 35.95 35.99 -2.76
N ARG A 270 34.90 35.15 -2.67
CA ARG A 270 33.66 35.41 -1.93
C ARG A 270 33.00 36.75 -2.29
N ALA A 271 33.14 37.19 -3.55
CA ALA A 271 32.46 38.38 -4.06
C ALA A 271 30.96 38.09 -4.31
N LYS A 272 30.18 37.93 -3.22
CA LYS A 272 28.77 37.52 -3.22
C LYS A 272 27.84 38.42 -4.05
N GLY A 273 28.29 39.63 -4.42
CA GLY A 273 27.53 40.58 -5.24
C GLY A 273 27.33 40.18 -6.71
N ASP A 274 28.18 39.30 -7.25
CA ASP A 274 28.11 38.86 -8.65
C ASP A 274 27.51 37.46 -8.84
N TRP A 275 26.99 36.88 -7.76
CA TRP A 275 26.34 35.58 -7.82
C TRP A 275 25.02 35.67 -8.56
N ARG A 276 24.82 34.75 -9.51
CA ARG A 276 23.51 34.46 -10.12
C ARG A 276 22.97 33.21 -9.47
N TRP A 277 21.70 33.25 -9.12
CA TRP A 277 21.06 32.12 -8.48
C TRP A 277 19.70 31.82 -9.08
N THR A 278 19.33 30.54 -9.07
CA THR A 278 17.97 30.07 -9.28
C THR A 278 17.54 29.37 -8.01
N MET A 279 16.55 29.91 -7.31
CA MET A 279 15.95 29.23 -6.17
C MET A 279 14.82 28.33 -6.66
N LEU A 280 14.71 27.13 -6.10
CA LEU A 280 13.75 26.14 -6.57
C LEU A 280 13.19 25.26 -5.44
N ILE A 281 11.95 24.80 -5.61
CA ILE A 281 11.28 23.83 -4.75
C ILE A 281 10.60 22.78 -5.64
N THR A 282 11.04 21.52 -5.53
CA THR A 282 10.45 20.44 -6.35
C THR A 282 8.98 20.23 -6.00
N GLN A 283 8.16 19.98 -7.02
CA GLN A 283 6.77 19.61 -6.88
C GLN A 283 6.58 18.13 -7.19
N PRO A 284 5.53 17.48 -6.66
CA PRO A 284 5.21 16.12 -7.08
C PRO A 284 4.82 16.03 -8.56
N GLU A 285 5.09 14.88 -9.19
CA GLU A 285 4.84 14.63 -10.63
C GLU A 285 3.40 14.85 -11.10
N TRP A 286 2.43 14.82 -10.19
CA TRP A 286 1.02 15.06 -10.52
C TRP A 286 0.61 16.54 -10.50
N ILE A 287 1.50 17.43 -10.07
CA ILE A 287 1.27 18.87 -10.15
C ILE A 287 1.47 19.30 -11.60
N THR A 288 0.43 19.88 -12.19
CA THR A 288 0.42 20.28 -13.61
C THR A 288 0.63 21.80 -13.75
N ALA A 289 1.06 22.24 -14.93
CA ALA A 289 1.20 23.66 -15.24
C ALA A 289 -0.10 24.45 -14.97
N ALA A 290 -1.25 23.89 -15.34
CA ALA A 290 -2.55 24.52 -15.09
C ALA A 290 -2.85 24.73 -13.59
N MET A 291 -2.43 23.79 -12.72
CA MET A 291 -2.56 23.96 -11.27
C MET A 291 -1.65 25.08 -10.75
N VAL A 292 -0.44 25.22 -11.33
CA VAL A 292 0.50 26.29 -10.98
C VAL A 292 -0.02 27.65 -11.44
N ASP A 293 -0.50 27.77 -12.67
CA ASP A 293 -1.06 29.01 -13.20
C ASP A 293 -2.21 29.52 -12.33
N GLU A 294 -3.11 28.62 -11.91
CA GLU A 294 -4.19 28.98 -10.98
C GLU A 294 -3.66 29.38 -9.60
N ALA A 295 -2.66 28.67 -9.08
CA ALA A 295 -2.05 29.02 -7.80
C ALA A 295 -1.38 30.40 -7.84
N ILE A 296 -0.73 30.77 -8.94
CA ILE A 296 -0.15 32.11 -9.17
C ILE A 296 -1.26 33.16 -9.15
N ARG A 297 -2.31 33.01 -9.98
CA ARG A 297 -3.44 33.96 -10.04
C ARG A 297 -4.08 34.22 -8.68
N LEU A 298 -4.37 33.15 -7.94
CA LEU A 298 -5.01 33.24 -6.62
C LEU A 298 -4.08 33.87 -5.57
N THR A 299 -2.78 33.53 -5.61
CA THR A 299 -1.79 34.03 -4.66
C THR A 299 -1.48 35.52 -4.90
N ALA A 300 -1.32 35.93 -6.16
CA ALA A 300 -1.10 37.32 -6.55
C ALA A 300 -2.26 38.21 -6.07
N THR A 301 -3.50 37.80 -6.36
CA THR A 301 -4.71 38.57 -5.98
C THR A 301 -4.89 38.69 -4.47
N LYS A 302 -4.61 37.62 -3.72
CA LYS A 302 -4.88 37.55 -2.27
C LYS A 302 -3.78 38.17 -1.40
N LYS A 303 -2.52 38.10 -1.83
CA LYS A 303 -1.37 38.46 -0.99
C LYS A 303 -0.50 39.59 -1.54
N GLY A 304 -0.62 39.97 -2.82
CA GLY A 304 0.18 41.03 -3.42
C GLY A 304 1.70 40.80 -3.28
N LEU A 305 2.17 39.56 -3.43
CA LEU A 305 3.58 39.23 -3.23
C LEU A 305 4.43 39.74 -4.42
N PRO A 306 5.50 40.53 -4.20
CA PRO A 306 6.24 41.20 -5.27
C PRO A 306 6.86 40.29 -6.35
N ALA A 307 7.17 39.04 -6.01
CA ALA A 307 7.90 38.12 -6.87
C ALA A 307 7.07 36.92 -7.38
N VAL A 308 5.78 36.84 -7.03
CA VAL A 308 4.97 35.65 -7.37
C VAL A 308 4.81 35.44 -8.88
N ASP A 309 4.68 36.53 -9.64
CA ASP A 309 4.52 36.50 -11.10
C ASP A 309 5.83 36.19 -11.83
N GLN A 310 6.96 36.14 -11.12
CA GLN A 310 8.28 35.77 -11.66
C GLN A 310 8.58 34.28 -11.50
N VAL A 311 7.74 33.52 -10.78
CA VAL A 311 7.94 32.09 -10.57
C VAL A 311 7.53 31.32 -11.82
N ARG A 312 8.45 30.49 -12.33
CA ARG A 312 8.24 29.57 -13.46
C ARG A 312 8.11 28.13 -12.97
N PHE A 313 7.34 27.32 -13.69
CA PHE A 313 7.22 25.89 -13.44
C PHE A 313 7.83 25.11 -14.59
N GLU A 314 8.97 24.47 -14.32
CA GLU A 314 9.75 23.80 -15.34
C GLU A 314 10.29 22.47 -14.85
N ARG A 315 10.60 21.59 -15.81
CA ARG A 315 11.30 20.35 -15.55
C ARG A 315 12.80 20.59 -15.72
N TYR A 316 13.59 20.13 -14.75
CA TYR A 316 15.04 20.28 -14.75
C TYR A 316 15.71 18.91 -14.65
N ALA A 317 16.51 18.59 -15.66
CA ALA A 317 17.33 17.39 -15.73
C ALA A 317 18.77 17.72 -15.29
N GLU A 318 19.06 17.48 -14.02
CA GLU A 318 20.42 17.70 -13.47
C GLU A 318 21.39 16.60 -13.91
N GLY A 319 20.92 15.36 -14.05
CA GLY A 319 21.68 14.23 -14.56
C GLY A 319 22.79 13.77 -13.60
N LEU A 320 23.93 13.37 -14.16
CA LEU A 320 25.05 12.85 -13.38
C LEU A 320 25.64 13.94 -12.48
N ALA A 321 25.67 13.69 -11.18
CA ALA A 321 26.19 14.62 -10.20
C ALA A 321 26.99 13.91 -9.09
N VAL A 322 27.84 14.67 -8.41
CA VAL A 322 28.48 14.24 -7.15
C VAL A 322 27.86 15.02 -6.02
N GLN A 323 27.45 14.36 -4.94
CA GLN A 323 26.87 15.00 -3.77
C GLN A 323 27.53 14.58 -2.45
N VAL A 324 27.42 15.42 -1.43
CA VAL A 324 27.84 15.16 -0.05
C VAL A 324 26.95 15.93 0.93
N LEU A 325 26.74 15.38 2.13
CA LEU A 325 26.09 16.13 3.20
C LEU A 325 27.12 16.99 3.94
N HIS A 326 26.92 18.30 3.91
CA HIS A 326 27.59 19.27 4.78
C HIS A 326 26.80 19.45 6.09
N VAL A 327 27.53 19.50 7.21
CA VAL A 327 26.97 19.81 8.52
C VAL A 327 27.78 20.94 9.13
N GLY A 328 27.19 22.13 9.22
CA GLY A 328 27.89 23.36 9.63
C GLY A 328 27.35 24.60 8.93
N SER A 329 27.95 25.76 9.21
CA SER A 329 27.55 27.03 8.59
C SER A 329 27.75 27.00 7.07
N TYR A 330 26.95 27.76 6.32
CA TYR A 330 27.13 27.94 4.88
C TYR A 330 28.50 28.56 4.54
N ASP A 331 29.01 29.43 5.41
CA ASP A 331 30.34 30.03 5.23
C ASP A 331 31.51 29.03 5.44
N ASP A 332 31.22 27.82 5.93
CA ASP A 332 32.20 26.75 6.21
C ASP A 332 32.23 25.65 5.12
N GLU A 333 31.51 25.84 4.01
CA GLU A 333 31.41 24.84 2.92
C GLU A 333 32.69 24.76 2.06
N GLY A 334 33.49 25.83 2.05
CA GLY A 334 34.68 25.98 1.20
C GLY A 334 35.65 24.78 1.21
N PRO A 335 36.09 24.27 2.38
CA PRO A 335 36.97 23.09 2.44
C PRO A 335 36.37 21.83 1.81
N VAL A 336 35.05 21.63 1.91
CA VAL A 336 34.37 20.48 1.29
C VAL A 336 34.33 20.62 -0.22
N LEU A 337 34.03 21.82 -0.72
CA LEU A 337 34.01 22.13 -2.15
C LEU A 337 35.41 22.02 -2.78
N VAL A 338 36.46 22.49 -2.10
CA VAL A 338 37.85 22.34 -2.56
C VAL A 338 38.20 20.86 -2.75
N ARG A 339 37.87 19.99 -1.79
CA ARG A 339 38.10 18.54 -1.92
C ARG A 339 37.28 17.92 -3.05
N LEU A 340 36.03 18.36 -3.22
CA LEU A 340 35.18 17.90 -4.31
C LEU A 340 35.81 18.21 -5.68
N HIS A 341 36.14 19.48 -5.90
CA HIS A 341 36.56 20.00 -7.20
C HIS A 341 38.01 19.65 -7.56
N HIS A 342 38.92 19.62 -6.58
CA HIS A 342 40.35 19.46 -6.84
C HIS A 342 40.92 18.08 -6.49
N GLU A 343 40.20 17.26 -5.73
CA GLU A 343 40.65 15.89 -5.39
C GLU A 343 39.71 14.84 -5.99
N PHE A 344 38.44 14.86 -5.62
CA PHE A 344 37.50 13.78 -5.96
C PHE A 344 37.16 13.76 -7.45
N MET A 345 36.77 14.90 -8.04
CA MET A 345 36.38 14.95 -9.44
C MET A 345 37.54 14.54 -10.38
N PRO A 346 38.77 15.10 -10.26
CA PRO A 346 39.90 14.67 -11.09
C PRO A 346 40.26 13.20 -10.91
N ALA A 347 40.28 12.70 -9.67
CA ALA A 347 40.61 11.30 -9.39
C ALA A 347 39.61 10.29 -9.97
N ASN A 348 38.39 10.74 -10.31
CA ASN A 348 37.33 9.91 -10.87
C ASN A 348 37.05 10.22 -12.36
N GLY A 349 37.90 11.02 -13.02
CA GLY A 349 37.73 11.38 -14.43
C GLY A 349 36.45 12.19 -14.68
N LEU A 350 36.15 13.14 -13.80
CA LEU A 350 34.97 13.98 -13.85
C LEU A 350 35.34 15.45 -14.07
N THR A 351 34.53 16.17 -14.84
CA THR A 351 34.60 17.62 -15.05
C THR A 351 33.25 18.29 -14.75
N PHE A 352 33.23 19.62 -14.67
CA PHE A 352 32.02 20.39 -14.39
C PHE A 352 30.98 20.27 -15.51
N ASN A 353 29.70 20.20 -15.14
CA ASN A 353 28.58 20.12 -16.10
C ASN A 353 27.35 20.93 -15.65
N GLY A 354 27.56 22.14 -15.11
CA GLY A 354 26.47 23.01 -14.70
C GLY A 354 26.71 23.76 -13.39
N PRO A 355 25.69 24.50 -12.93
CA PRO A 355 25.76 25.30 -11.70
C PRO A 355 25.96 24.43 -10.45
N HIS A 356 26.56 25.02 -9.41
CA HIS A 356 26.61 24.38 -8.10
C HIS A 356 25.19 24.28 -7.52
N HIS A 357 24.86 23.18 -6.87
CA HIS A 357 23.51 22.92 -6.37
C HIS A 357 23.52 22.66 -4.87
N GLU A 358 22.80 23.48 -4.12
CA GLU A 358 22.64 23.35 -2.67
C GLU A 358 21.19 22.99 -2.30
N ILE A 359 21.00 22.04 -1.39
CA ILE A 359 19.68 21.63 -0.87
C ILE A 359 19.63 21.87 0.63
N TYR A 360 18.79 22.81 1.08
CA TYR A 360 18.72 23.28 2.47
C TYR A 360 17.76 22.42 3.31
N LEU A 361 18.29 21.39 3.97
CA LEU A 361 17.49 20.46 4.78
C LEU A 361 17.05 21.06 6.13
N SER A 362 17.74 22.10 6.59
CA SER A 362 17.49 22.79 7.86
C SER A 362 16.97 24.21 7.61
N ASP A 363 16.07 24.70 8.47
CA ASP A 363 15.66 26.10 8.47
C ASP A 363 16.68 26.95 9.27
N PRO A 364 17.41 27.88 8.63
CA PRO A 364 18.44 28.67 9.30
C PRO A 364 17.89 29.63 10.37
N ARG A 365 16.59 29.92 10.35
CA ARG A 365 15.94 30.75 11.38
C ARG A 365 15.67 29.96 12.67
N ARG A 366 15.74 28.64 12.61
CA ARG A 366 15.35 27.72 13.70
C ARG A 366 16.47 26.79 14.15
N THR A 367 17.58 26.77 13.42
CA THR A 367 18.67 25.81 13.61
C THR A 367 19.96 26.57 13.82
N GLU A 368 20.71 26.23 14.87
CA GLU A 368 22.03 26.82 15.12
C GLU A 368 22.98 26.54 13.94
N PRO A 369 23.86 27.48 13.56
CA PRO A 369 24.75 27.33 12.39
C PRO A 369 25.54 26.01 12.36
N ALA A 370 26.08 25.58 13.49
CA ALA A 370 26.85 24.33 13.60
C ALA A 370 26.04 23.04 13.37
N LYS A 371 24.71 23.12 13.33
CA LYS A 371 23.78 22.00 13.13
C LYS A 371 23.00 22.11 11.81
N LEU A 372 23.28 23.12 10.99
CA LEU A 372 22.69 23.23 9.67
C LEU A 372 23.13 22.04 8.82
N ARG A 373 22.21 21.58 7.97
CA ARG A 373 22.41 20.43 7.09
C ARG A 373 22.10 20.87 5.67
N THR A 374 23.11 20.86 4.84
CA THR A 374 23.02 21.23 3.42
C THR A 374 23.56 20.07 2.61
N ILE A 375 22.84 19.65 1.57
CA ILE A 375 23.44 18.77 0.57
C ILE A 375 24.12 19.67 -0.44
N LEU A 376 25.43 19.46 -0.61
CA LEU A 376 26.21 20.09 -1.66
C LEU A 376 26.28 19.12 -2.82
N ARG A 377 25.84 19.55 -4.00
CA ARG A 377 25.80 18.75 -5.22
C ARG A 377 26.43 19.53 -6.36
N GLN A 378 27.26 18.84 -7.13
CA GLN A 378 27.91 19.37 -8.32
C GLN A 378 27.55 18.49 -9.52
N PRO A 379 26.81 19.01 -10.52
CA PRO A 379 26.65 18.36 -11.81
C PRO A 379 28.01 18.13 -12.47
N VAL A 380 28.22 16.93 -13.01
CA VAL A 380 29.48 16.50 -13.62
C VAL A 380 29.29 15.79 -14.95
N ALA A 381 30.30 15.86 -15.80
CA ALA A 381 30.44 15.05 -17.01
C ALA A 381 31.67 14.15 -16.89
N ARG A 382 31.69 13.05 -17.63
CA ARG A 382 32.90 12.22 -17.73
C ARG A 382 33.90 12.94 -18.65
N SER A 383 35.12 13.12 -18.16
CA SER A 383 36.23 13.76 -18.86
C SER A 383 36.75 12.92 -20.02
#